data_AF-A0A803P5F5-F1
#
_entry.id   AF-A0A803P5F5-F1
#
_cell.length_a   1.000
_cell.length_b   1.000
_cell.length_c   1.000
_cell.angle_alpha   90.00
_cell.angle_beta   90.00
_cell.angle_gamma   90.00
#
_symmetry.space_group_name_H-M   'P 1'
#
loop_
_entity.id
_entity.type
_entity.pdbx_description
1 polymer ?
#
loop_
_entity_poly.entity_id
_entity_poly.type
_entity_poly.pdbx_seq_one_letter_code
_entity_poly.pdbx_strand_id
1 'polypeptide(L)'
;MESSTSDPRPTMAPFAPFLVHSLNPFSNSLTSSLTIKLDRINYLSWKSQVVTTVIGHDLDQILFSDVIPTPTLINGAPNPEYLHWKRKDQLLLSWIRSSMSELILASVATFTTSSSVWRALEQRFSSQTKARLLQLKGNFSRLQKGNLPIAEYVEKAQATTDALAITLTALNTQD
;
A
#
# COMPACT_ATOMS: atom_id res chain seq x y z
N MET A 1 -5.54 -63.12 -53.29
CA MET A 1 -6.21 -62.53 -52.12
C MET A 1 -5.48 -63.06 -50.91
N GLU A 2 -4.54 -62.28 -50.39
CA GLU A 2 -4.68 -61.54 -49.12
C GLU A 2 -3.94 -62.34 -48.03
N SER A 3 -3.08 -61.81 -47.16
CA SER A 3 -2.80 -60.42 -46.83
C SER A 3 -1.42 -60.26 -46.21
N SER A 4 -0.84 -59.09 -46.45
CA SER A 4 0.43 -58.57 -45.94
C SER A 4 0.34 -58.08 -44.49
N THR A 5 1.49 -58.17 -43.83
CA THR A 5 2.04 -57.46 -42.67
C THR A 5 1.30 -56.24 -42.13
N SER A 6 1.13 -56.16 -40.80
CA SER A 6 1.17 -54.88 -40.06
C SER A 6 1.42 -55.11 -38.56
N ASP A 7 2.54 -54.58 -38.07
CA ASP A 7 2.89 -54.37 -36.66
C ASP A 7 1.88 -53.45 -35.94
N PRO A 8 1.60 -53.62 -34.63
CA PRO A 8 0.88 -52.61 -33.86
C PRO A 8 1.87 -51.58 -33.28
N ARG A 9 1.82 -50.37 -33.82
CA ARG A 9 2.48 -49.15 -33.33
C ARG A 9 2.01 -48.83 -31.89
N PRO A 10 2.88 -48.37 -30.97
CA PRO A 10 2.43 -47.89 -29.67
C PRO A 10 1.67 -46.57 -29.85
N THR A 11 0.42 -46.56 -29.40
CA THR A 11 -0.46 -45.39 -29.36
C THR A 11 0.19 -44.30 -28.51
N MET A 12 0.63 -43.23 -29.17
CA MET A 12 1.11 -42.01 -28.54
C MET A 12 -0.06 -41.39 -27.77
N ALA A 13 0.02 -41.36 -26.44
CA ALA A 13 -0.92 -40.61 -25.61
C ALA A 13 -0.94 -39.14 -26.07
N PRO A 14 -2.12 -38.49 -26.12
CA PRO A 14 -2.18 -37.09 -26.50
C PRO A 14 -1.42 -36.28 -25.43
N PHE A 15 -0.37 -35.58 -25.87
CA PHE A 15 0.27 -34.55 -25.08
C PHE A 15 -0.79 -33.52 -24.71
N ALA A 16 -1.25 -33.57 -23.46
CA ALA A 16 -2.05 -32.49 -22.90
C ALA A 16 -1.20 -31.21 -23.03
N PRO A 17 -1.69 -30.15 -23.68
CA PRO A 17 -1.00 -28.88 -23.60
C PRO A 17 -1.08 -28.45 -22.15
N PHE A 18 0.08 -28.39 -21.48
CA PHE A 18 0.19 -27.69 -20.22
C PHE A 18 -0.25 -26.24 -20.47
N LEU A 19 -1.51 -25.93 -20.15
CA LEU A 19 -1.94 -24.55 -20.00
C LEU A 19 -1.27 -24.01 -18.73
N VAL A 20 -0.02 -23.63 -18.89
CA VAL A 20 0.78 -22.83 -17.97
C VAL A 20 0.21 -21.43 -17.90
N HIS A 21 -0.98 -21.25 -17.30
CA HIS A 21 -1.45 -19.94 -16.89
C HIS A 21 -2.34 -20.11 -15.66
N SER A 22 -1.71 -20.32 -14.50
CA SER A 22 -2.28 -19.83 -13.25
C SER A 22 -2.24 -18.31 -13.32
N LEU A 23 -3.22 -17.73 -14.02
CA LEU A 23 -3.49 -16.31 -13.94
C LEU A 23 -3.96 -16.09 -12.51
N ASN A 24 -3.09 -15.59 -11.66
CA ASN A 24 -3.46 -15.07 -10.36
C ASN A 24 -4.34 -13.84 -10.65
N PRO A 25 -5.68 -13.90 -10.51
CA PRO A 25 -6.55 -12.77 -10.86
C PRO A 25 -6.26 -11.52 -10.01
N PHE A 26 -5.61 -11.73 -8.86
CA PHE A 26 -5.13 -10.69 -7.95
C PHE A 26 -4.13 -9.72 -8.57
N SER A 27 -3.20 -10.19 -9.42
CA SER A 27 -2.08 -9.38 -9.89
C SER A 27 -2.49 -8.30 -10.89
N ASN A 28 -3.51 -8.57 -11.71
CA ASN A 28 -3.99 -7.63 -12.73
C ASN A 28 -5.08 -6.67 -12.21
N SER A 29 -5.81 -7.05 -11.15
CA SER A 29 -6.89 -6.24 -10.55
C SER A 29 -6.35 -5.07 -9.70
N LEU A 30 -5.26 -5.31 -8.95
CA LEU A 30 -4.69 -4.30 -8.06
C LEU A 30 -4.01 -3.17 -8.84
N THR A 31 -3.33 -3.48 -9.95
CA THR A 31 -2.51 -2.51 -10.71
C THR A 31 -3.31 -1.41 -11.41
N SER A 32 -4.59 -1.63 -11.72
CA SER A 32 -5.46 -0.62 -12.32
C SER A 32 -6.08 0.34 -11.30
N SER A 33 -5.93 0.07 -9.99
CA SER A 33 -6.70 0.75 -8.94
C SER A 33 -6.06 2.03 -8.38
N LEU A 34 -4.73 2.25 -8.56
CA LEU A 34 -4.03 3.42 -8.00
C LEU A 34 -3.49 4.32 -9.10
N THR A 35 -4.22 5.40 -9.37
CA THR A 35 -3.81 6.45 -10.32
C THR A 35 -2.75 7.39 -9.74
N ILE A 36 -2.59 7.43 -8.40
CA ILE A 36 -1.77 8.42 -7.71
C ILE A 36 -0.55 7.73 -7.08
N LYS A 37 0.65 8.21 -7.40
CA LYS A 37 1.87 7.84 -6.65
C LYS A 37 1.96 8.61 -5.34
N LEU A 38 2.18 7.88 -4.24
CA LEU A 38 2.43 8.46 -2.93
C LEU A 38 3.67 9.36 -2.95
N ASP A 39 3.49 10.58 -2.48
CA ASP A 39 4.54 11.56 -2.23
C ASP A 39 4.29 12.28 -0.89
N ARG A 40 5.11 13.27 -0.56
CA ARG A 40 5.16 13.95 0.74
C ARG A 40 3.89 14.73 1.12
N ILE A 41 3.00 15.00 0.17
CA ILE A 41 1.85 15.91 0.37
C ILE A 41 0.48 15.27 0.14
N ASN A 42 0.43 14.08 -0.47
CA ASN A 42 -0.83 13.44 -0.87
C ASN A 42 -1.15 12.18 -0.07
N TYR A 43 -0.49 11.98 1.08
CA TYR A 43 -0.63 10.77 1.89
C TYR A 43 -2.07 10.43 2.26
N LEU A 44 -2.90 11.41 2.63
CA LEU A 44 -4.30 11.12 3.01
C LEU A 44 -5.13 10.61 1.83
N SER A 45 -4.98 11.23 0.65
CA SER A 45 -5.67 10.79 -0.56
C SER A 45 -5.20 9.40 -0.98
N TRP A 46 -3.90 9.15 -0.93
CA TRP A 46 -3.32 7.84 -1.19
C TRP A 46 -3.78 6.79 -0.18
N LYS A 47 -3.76 7.11 1.13
CA LYS A 47 -4.21 6.24 2.22
C LYS A 47 -5.65 5.81 1.98
N SER A 48 -6.54 6.76 1.66
CA SER A 48 -7.95 6.48 1.39
C SER A 48 -8.14 5.48 0.25
N GLN A 49 -7.43 5.65 -0.87
CA GLN A 49 -7.49 4.70 -1.99
C GLN A 49 -6.97 3.32 -1.59
N VAL A 50 -5.81 3.26 -0.92
CA VAL A 50 -5.21 2.00 -0.49
C VAL A 50 -6.13 1.23 0.47
N VAL A 51 -6.65 1.89 1.51
CA VAL A 51 -7.58 1.26 2.47
C VAL A 51 -8.81 0.72 1.74
N THR A 52 -9.40 1.53 0.85
CA THR A 52 -10.59 1.12 0.08
C THR A 52 -10.31 -0.11 -0.77
N THR A 53 -9.19 -0.13 -1.50
CA THR A 53 -8.80 -1.29 -2.32
C THR A 53 -8.50 -2.52 -1.47
N VAL A 54 -7.82 -2.37 -0.34
CA VAL A 54 -7.45 -3.46 0.56
C VAL A 54 -8.69 -4.12 1.16
N ILE A 55 -9.62 -3.31 1.66
CA ILE A 55 -10.91 -3.81 2.19
C ILE A 55 -11.71 -4.48 1.07
N GLY A 56 -11.78 -3.86 -0.12
CA GLY A 56 -12.51 -4.41 -1.27
C GLY A 56 -11.97 -5.73 -1.82
N HIS A 57 -10.75 -6.13 -1.44
CA HIS A 57 -10.13 -7.40 -1.84
C HIS A 57 -9.93 -8.37 -0.66
N ASP A 58 -10.54 -8.11 0.51
CA ASP A 58 -10.41 -8.93 1.73
C ASP A 58 -8.94 -9.14 2.15
N LEU A 59 -8.15 -8.06 2.08
CA LEU A 59 -6.72 -8.04 2.47
C LEU A 59 -6.47 -7.26 3.78
N ASP A 60 -7.52 -6.80 4.45
CA ASP A 60 -7.48 -6.05 5.70
C ASP A 60 -6.73 -6.84 6.80
N GLN A 61 -6.96 -8.15 6.90
CA GLN A 61 -6.26 -9.02 7.86
C GLN A 61 -4.76 -9.17 7.55
N ILE A 62 -4.33 -8.92 6.31
CA ILE A 62 -2.91 -8.97 5.96
C ILE A 62 -2.22 -7.64 6.31
N LEU A 63 -2.91 -6.53 6.07
CA LEU A 63 -2.34 -5.19 6.23
C LEU A 63 -2.38 -4.69 7.67
N PHE A 64 -3.51 -4.88 8.36
CA PHE A 64 -3.77 -4.27 9.66
C PHE A 64 -3.54 -5.22 10.84
N SER A 65 -3.60 -6.53 10.63
CA SER A 65 -3.41 -7.51 11.70
C SER A 65 -1.95 -7.68 12.09
N ASP A 66 -1.72 -7.92 13.38
CA ASP A 66 -0.45 -8.40 13.93
C ASP A 66 -0.33 -9.93 13.93
N VAL A 67 -1.41 -10.63 13.59
CA VAL A 67 -1.47 -12.09 13.66
C VAL A 67 -0.85 -12.67 12.40
N ILE A 68 0.39 -13.14 12.53
CA ILE A 68 1.10 -13.87 11.48
C ILE A 68 1.03 -15.36 11.81
N PRO A 69 0.55 -16.23 10.90
CA PRO A 69 0.56 -17.68 11.14
C PRO A 69 1.98 -18.19 11.38
N THR A 70 2.15 -19.21 12.22
CA THR A 70 3.47 -19.78 12.48
C THR A 70 4.04 -20.46 11.24
N PRO A 71 5.34 -20.32 10.91
CA PRO A 71 5.91 -20.93 9.71
C PRO A 71 5.85 -22.46 9.68
N THR A 72 5.88 -23.08 10.85
CA THR A 72 5.86 -24.54 11.03
C THR A 72 4.73 -24.95 11.96
N LEU A 73 4.19 -26.14 11.70
CA LEU A 73 3.25 -26.84 12.57
C LEU A 73 3.99 -27.47 13.76
N ILE A 74 3.24 -27.93 14.76
CA ILE A 74 3.78 -28.56 15.98
C ILE A 74 4.62 -29.81 15.65
N ASN A 75 4.27 -30.52 14.58
CA ASN A 75 5.00 -31.70 14.10
C ASN A 75 6.25 -31.38 13.26
N GLY A 76 6.63 -30.10 13.12
CA GLY A 76 7.77 -29.65 12.34
C GLY A 76 7.51 -29.52 10.83
N ALA A 77 6.31 -29.87 10.33
CA ALA A 77 5.97 -29.69 8.92
C ALA A 77 5.71 -28.21 8.58
N PRO A 78 5.92 -27.77 7.32
CA PRO A 78 5.55 -26.43 6.88
C PRO A 78 4.06 -26.15 7.08
N ASN A 79 3.73 -24.95 7.59
CA ASN A 79 2.34 -24.55 7.77
C ASN A 79 1.76 -24.00 6.45
N PRO A 80 0.74 -24.64 5.84
CA PRO A 80 0.12 -24.15 4.61
C PRO A 80 -0.52 -22.76 4.78
N GLU A 81 -1.06 -22.44 5.95
CA GLU A 81 -1.65 -21.12 6.25
C GLU A 81 -0.60 -20.02 6.21
N TYR A 82 0.60 -20.27 6.74
CA TYR A 82 1.71 -19.33 6.65
C TYR A 82 2.14 -19.09 5.21
N LEU A 83 2.21 -20.14 4.39
CA LEU A 83 2.58 -20.01 2.97
C LEU A 83 1.54 -19.19 2.20
N HIS A 84 0.26 -19.41 2.48
CA HIS A 84 -0.83 -18.64 1.86
C HIS A 84 -0.82 -17.17 2.29
N TRP A 85 -0.70 -16.92 3.59
CA TRP A 85 -0.54 -15.58 4.16
C TRP A 85 0.66 -14.86 3.53
N LYS A 86 1.82 -15.53 3.49
CA LYS A 86 3.07 -14.95 2.95
C LYS A 86 2.91 -14.59 1.48
N ARG A 87 2.24 -15.41 0.68
CA ARG A 87 1.98 -15.09 -0.74
C ARG A 87 1.10 -13.84 -0.88
N LYS A 88 0.02 -13.73 -0.08
CA LYS A 88 -0.85 -12.55 -0.08
C LYS A 88 -0.10 -11.29 0.37
N ASP A 89 0.66 -11.37 1.46
CA ASP A 89 1.47 -10.27 1.98
C ASP A 89 2.47 -9.77 0.94
N GLN A 90 3.20 -10.66 0.26
CA GLN A 90 4.20 -10.25 -0.72
C GLN A 90 3.58 -9.62 -1.98
N LEU A 91 2.41 -10.10 -2.42
CA LEU A 91 1.66 -9.46 -3.49
C LEU A 91 1.19 -8.05 -3.09
N LEU A 92 0.62 -7.92 -1.89
CA LEU A 92 0.18 -6.64 -1.36
C LEU A 92 1.34 -5.66 -1.19
N LEU A 93 2.47 -6.13 -0.65
CA LEU A 93 3.69 -5.36 -0.49
C LEU A 93 4.22 -4.84 -1.83
N SER A 94 4.28 -5.71 -2.85
CA SER A 94 4.72 -5.32 -4.20
C SER A 94 3.81 -4.24 -4.77
N TRP A 95 2.49 -4.40 -4.62
CA TRP A 95 1.53 -3.42 -5.09
C TRP A 95 1.64 -2.08 -4.35
N ILE A 96 1.68 -2.09 -3.01
CA ILE A 96 1.87 -0.90 -2.18
C ILE A 96 3.14 -0.16 -2.62
N ARG A 97 4.27 -0.86 -2.77
CA ARG A 97 5.55 -0.29 -3.22
C ARG A 97 5.48 0.31 -4.63
N SER A 98 4.75 -0.34 -5.55
CA SER A 98 4.57 0.17 -6.92
C SER A 98 3.83 1.51 -6.98
N SER A 99 3.03 1.79 -5.96
CA SER A 99 2.27 3.03 -5.83
C SER A 99 3.03 4.19 -5.17
N MET A 100 4.34 4.05 -4.94
CA MET A 100 5.14 5.08 -4.27
C MET A 100 6.03 5.86 -5.24
N SER A 101 6.35 7.10 -4.89
CA SER A 101 7.50 7.80 -5.48
C SER A 101 8.81 7.18 -4.98
N GLU A 102 9.88 7.34 -5.77
CA GLU A 102 11.19 6.74 -5.45
C GLU A 102 11.73 7.17 -4.08
N LEU A 103 11.51 8.43 -3.69
CA LEU A 103 11.94 8.95 -2.38
C LEU A 103 11.21 8.29 -1.21
N ILE A 104 9.91 8.02 -1.36
CA ILE A 104 9.15 7.33 -0.32
C ILE A 104 9.52 5.85 -0.30
N LEU A 105 9.63 5.22 -1.47
CA LEU A 105 10.04 3.82 -1.60
C LEU A 105 11.39 3.55 -0.94
N ALA A 106 12.40 4.41 -1.18
CA ALA A 106 13.72 4.29 -0.58
C ALA A 106 13.67 4.31 0.96
N SER A 107 12.76 5.11 1.55
CA SER A 107 12.63 5.21 3.00
C SER A 107 12.02 3.98 3.68
N VAL A 108 11.34 3.12 2.92
CA VAL A 108 10.68 1.91 3.42
C VAL A 108 11.26 0.62 2.85
N ALA A 109 12.39 0.70 2.13
CA ALA A 109 12.98 -0.42 1.42
C ALA A 109 13.42 -1.59 2.33
N THR A 110 13.74 -1.30 3.59
CA THR A 110 14.20 -2.29 4.59
C THR A 110 13.07 -3.12 5.19
N PHE A 111 11.81 -2.68 5.08
CA PHE A 111 10.65 -3.40 5.61
C PHE A 111 10.23 -4.53 4.67
N THR A 112 9.97 -5.73 5.21
CA THR A 112 9.76 -6.94 4.40
C THR A 112 8.31 -7.42 4.34
N THR A 113 7.40 -6.77 5.09
CA THR A 113 5.96 -7.08 5.08
C THR A 113 5.14 -5.85 4.70
N SER A 114 3.96 -6.06 4.15
CA SER A 114 3.01 -4.99 3.82
C SER A 114 2.60 -4.20 5.06
N SER A 115 2.32 -4.88 6.19
CA SER A 115 1.95 -4.25 7.46
C SER A 115 3.05 -3.37 8.05
N SER A 116 4.32 -3.79 7.95
CA SER A 116 5.44 -3.00 8.47
C SER A 116 5.68 -1.73 7.64
N VAL A 117 5.57 -1.83 6.31
CA VAL A 117 5.57 -0.65 5.43
C VAL A 117 4.41 0.29 5.78
N TRP A 118 3.21 -0.25 5.94
CA TRP A 118 2.02 0.55 6.28
C TRP A 118 2.21 1.37 7.57
N ARG A 119 2.65 0.72 8.64
CA ARG A 119 2.91 1.37 9.94
C ARG A 119 4.00 2.42 9.87
N ALA A 120 5.07 2.13 9.15
CA ALA A 120 6.15 3.11 8.96
C ALA A 120 5.66 4.38 8.26
N LEU A 121 4.77 4.24 7.27
CA LEU A 121 4.14 5.37 6.59
C LEU A 121 3.18 6.13 7.53
N GLU A 122 2.30 5.42 8.25
CA GLU A 122 1.40 6.04 9.22
C GLU A 122 2.16 6.86 10.27
N GLN A 123 3.22 6.29 10.85
CA GLN A 123 4.04 6.97 11.83
C GLN A 123 4.73 8.21 11.22
N ARG A 124 5.34 8.06 10.05
CA ARG A 124 6.05 9.15 9.37
C ARG A 124 5.13 10.32 9.06
N PHE A 125 3.98 10.05 8.43
CA PHE A 125 3.06 11.11 8.01
C PHE A 125 2.27 11.69 9.18
N SER A 126 1.95 10.91 10.22
CA SER A 126 1.39 11.47 11.46
C SER A 126 2.38 12.42 12.14
N SER A 127 3.66 12.03 12.23
CA SER A 127 4.72 12.90 12.77
C SER A 127 4.86 14.19 11.96
N GLN A 128 4.86 14.09 10.62
CA GLN A 128 4.93 15.25 9.73
C GLN A 128 3.74 16.20 9.91
N THR A 129 2.51 15.66 10.02
CA THR A 129 1.30 16.46 10.25
C THR A 129 1.36 17.16 11.61
N LYS A 130 1.81 16.46 12.66
CA LYS A 130 2.00 17.05 14.00
C LYS A 130 3.06 18.17 13.99
N ALA A 131 4.19 17.96 13.33
CA ALA A 131 5.23 18.98 13.18
C ALA A 131 4.72 20.22 12.41
N ARG A 132 3.97 20.00 11.32
CA ARG A 132 3.34 21.07 10.54
C ARG A 132 2.36 21.86 11.39
N LEU A 133 1.54 21.19 12.22
CA LEU A 133 0.62 21.87 13.14
C LEU A 133 1.37 22.79 14.10
N LEU A 134 2.45 22.29 14.72
CA LEU A 134 3.25 23.09 15.67
C LEU A 134 3.90 24.29 14.97
N GLN A 135 4.44 24.11 13.76
CA GLN A 135 5.00 25.18 12.96
C GLN A 135 3.94 26.25 12.64
N LEU A 136 2.75 25.84 12.19
CA LEU A 136 1.66 26.77 11.84
C LEU A 136 1.16 27.52 13.07
N LYS A 137 1.03 26.85 14.23
CA LYS A 137 0.70 27.51 15.50
C LYS A 137 1.75 28.56 15.88
N GLY A 138 3.03 28.21 15.77
CA GLY A 138 4.14 29.15 16.01
C GLY A 138 4.11 30.35 15.07
N ASN A 139 3.86 30.13 13.78
CA ASN A 139 3.74 31.19 12.78
C ASN A 139 2.58 32.12 13.10
N PHE A 140 1.42 31.56 13.46
CA PHE A 140 0.25 32.33 13.85
C PHE A 140 0.50 33.18 15.10
N SER A 141 1.11 32.60 16.15
CA SER A 141 1.44 33.35 17.38
C SER A 141 2.47 34.46 17.16
N ARG A 142 3.35 34.31 16.17
CA ARG A 142 4.35 35.33 15.79
C ARG A 142 3.84 36.31 14.73
N LEU A 143 2.66 36.07 14.16
CA LEU A 143 2.10 36.92 13.14
C LEU A 143 1.76 38.28 13.75
N GLN A 144 2.49 39.31 13.32
CA GLN A 144 2.24 40.69 13.72
C GLN A 144 2.06 41.51 12.45
N LYS A 145 1.15 42.49 12.48
CA LYS A 145 1.00 43.44 11.38
C LYS A 145 2.33 44.15 11.09
N GLY A 146 3.02 44.63 12.11
CA GLY A 146 4.26 45.41 11.94
C GLY A 146 4.06 46.56 10.93
N ASN A 147 4.98 46.65 9.97
CA ASN A 147 4.92 47.60 8.84
C ASN A 147 4.16 47.05 7.62
N LEU A 148 3.52 45.88 7.70
CA LEU A 148 2.77 45.33 6.58
C LEU A 148 1.52 46.18 6.29
N PRO A 149 1.16 46.36 5.02
CA PRO A 149 -0.17 46.83 4.64
C PRO A 149 -1.24 45.93 5.26
N ILE A 150 -2.36 46.53 5.67
CA ILE A 150 -3.43 45.80 6.36
C ILE A 150 -3.96 44.62 5.54
N ALA A 151 -4.04 44.79 4.21
CA ALA A 151 -4.50 43.76 3.28
C ALA A 151 -3.57 42.54 3.28
N GLU A 152 -2.25 42.76 3.20
CA GLU A 152 -1.26 41.69 3.20
C GLU A 152 -1.20 40.94 4.54
N TYR A 153 -1.40 41.66 5.65
CA TYR A 153 -1.51 41.03 6.98
C TYR A 153 -2.75 40.13 7.07
N VAL A 154 -3.91 40.61 6.62
CA VAL A 154 -5.16 39.84 6.64
C VAL A 154 -5.04 38.59 5.75
N GLU A 155 -4.46 38.71 4.56
CA GLU A 155 -4.25 37.59 3.66
C GLU A 155 -3.34 36.51 4.29
N LYS A 156 -2.21 36.92 4.90
CA LYS A 156 -1.33 35.99 5.63
C LYS A 156 -2.00 35.33 6.83
N ALA A 157 -2.82 36.09 7.57
CA ALA A 157 -3.58 35.55 8.71
C ALA A 157 -4.61 34.53 8.26
N GLN A 158 -5.35 34.81 7.19
CA GLN A 158 -6.33 33.89 6.59
C GLN A 158 -5.63 32.61 6.09
N ALA A 159 -4.58 32.74 5.28
CA ALA A 159 -3.85 31.59 4.77
C ALA A 159 -3.28 30.68 5.88
N THR A 160 -2.77 31.27 6.97
CA THR A 160 -2.27 30.50 8.13
C THR A 160 -3.42 29.81 8.88
N THR A 161 -4.56 30.47 9.01
CA THR A 161 -5.76 29.92 9.67
C THR A 161 -6.37 28.78 8.86
N ASP A 162 -6.46 28.92 7.54
CA ASP A 162 -6.95 27.88 6.63
C ASP A 162 -6.02 26.66 6.66
N ALA A 163 -4.70 26.88 6.62
CA ALA A 163 -3.73 25.80 6.74
C ALA A 163 -3.80 25.08 8.11
N LEU A 164 -4.08 25.82 9.19
CA LEU A 164 -4.33 25.24 10.52
C LEU A 164 -5.59 24.37 10.52
N ALA A 165 -6.69 24.87 9.98
CA ALA A 165 -7.95 24.14 9.88
C ALA A 165 -7.78 22.83 9.10
N ILE A 166 -7.12 22.87 7.95
CA ILE A 166 -6.82 21.67 7.14
C ILE A 166 -5.97 20.68 7.93
N THR A 167 -4.91 21.15 8.60
CA THR A 167 -3.99 20.28 9.35
C THR A 167 -4.67 19.65 10.57
N LEU A 168 -5.59 20.37 11.23
CA LEU A 168 -6.38 19.86 12.35
C LEU A 168 -7.37 18.79 11.89
N THR A 169 -8.09 19.01 10.79
CA THR A 169 -8.98 18.01 10.20
C THR A 169 -8.21 16.74 9.80
N ALA A 170 -6.99 16.89 9.28
CA ALA A 170 -6.11 15.78 8.95
C ALA A 170 -5.66 14.95 10.17
N LEU A 171 -5.58 15.54 11.37
CA LEU A 171 -5.24 14.81 12.60
C LEU A 171 -6.46 14.09 13.18
N ASN A 172 -7.63 14.73 13.13
CA ASN A 172 -8.87 14.12 13.64
C ASN A 172 -9.35 12.93 12.80
N THR A 173 -8.85 12.78 11.57
CA THR A 173 -9.12 11.62 10.70
C THR A 173 -8.07 10.51 10.84
N GLN A 174 -7.08 10.66 11.72
CA GLN A 174 -6.06 9.64 12.02
C GLN A 174 -6.30 8.88 13.33
N ASP A 175 -7.27 9.29 14.16
CA ASP A 175 -7.80 8.53 15.30
C ASP A 175 -9.06 7.74 14.88
#